data_AF-A0A9L0TDS6-F1
#
_entry.id   AF-A0A9L0TDS6-F1
#
_cell.length_a   1.000
_cell.length_b   1.000
_cell.length_c   1.000
_cell.angle_alpha   90.00
_cell.angle_beta   90.00
_cell.angle_gamma   90.00
#
_symmetry.space_group_name_H-M   'P 1'
#
loop_
_entity.id
_entity.type
_entity.pdbx_description
1 polymer ?
#
loop_
_entity_poly.entity_id
_entity_poly.type
_entity_poly.pdbx_seq_one_letter_code
_entity_poly.pdbx_strand_id
1 'polypeptide(L)'
;MATAASLRDCQAWNDAGLSLSTSSNEACRLFDAVLTQYVKWTNDKSLGGIEGCLSKLKAADPTFAMGHAISNGLLLVGTGSSVRLDKELDLAVKTMVEIAKTQPLTQREQLHVSAVETFAKGNFPKASELWEQILRDHPTDMLALKFSHDTYFYLGHQEQMRDSVARVYPFWTPNIPLSSYVKGIYSFGLMETNFYDQAEKLAKEALSINPGDAWSVHTVAHIHEMKAEIKDGLEFMQHSEAHWKDSDMLACHNYWHWALYLIEKGEYEAALTIYDNHILPSLRANGTMLDAVDNCSMLYRLQMEGVSVGERWQDVLPVTKKHSRDHILLFNDAHFLMASLGAQDPQTTQELLTTLQDVIEYAEGPRPWKALLPGWGCLHSAERAMGCRGRARVGVPCVPGVSATSGRHSSSHFTEEQTKARSWGPCPRPRHQ
;
A
#
# COMPACT_ATOMS: atom_id res chain seq x y z
N MET A 1 19.01 -22.62 -5.38
CA MET A 1 18.54 -21.98 -6.63
C MET A 1 17.19 -22.58 -6.97
N ALA A 2 16.09 -21.92 -6.60
CA ALA A 2 14.77 -22.34 -7.05
C ALA A 2 14.75 -22.21 -8.57
N THR A 3 14.50 -23.31 -9.28
CA THR A 3 14.21 -23.29 -10.71
C THR A 3 13.13 -22.25 -10.95
N ALA A 4 13.36 -21.29 -11.86
CA ALA A 4 12.31 -20.37 -12.30
C ALA A 4 11.08 -21.21 -12.61
N ALA A 5 9.99 -21.01 -11.85
CA ALA A 5 8.73 -21.66 -12.16
C ALA A 5 8.45 -21.35 -13.64
N SER A 6 8.19 -22.37 -14.45
CA SER A 6 7.96 -22.15 -15.87
C SER A 6 6.78 -21.20 -16.02
N LEU A 7 7.04 -20.01 -16.55
CA LEU A 7 6.00 -19.00 -16.79
C LEU A 7 4.89 -19.63 -17.62
N ARG A 8 3.64 -19.37 -17.22
CA ARG A 8 2.45 -19.95 -17.84
C ARG A 8 2.28 -19.44 -19.26
N ASP A 9 2.14 -20.36 -20.21
CA ASP A 9 1.74 -20.06 -21.58
C ASP A 9 0.21 -20.15 -21.75
N CYS A 10 -0.30 -20.04 -22.99
CA CYS A 10 -1.74 -20.04 -23.24
C CYS A 10 -2.43 -21.30 -22.68
N GLN A 11 -1.81 -22.47 -22.86
CA GLN A 11 -2.39 -23.74 -22.40
C GLN A 11 -2.37 -23.80 -20.88
N ALA A 12 -1.26 -23.42 -20.23
CA ALA A 12 -1.17 -23.43 -18.78
C ALA A 12 -2.16 -22.47 -18.10
N TRP A 13 -2.43 -21.29 -18.69
CA TRP A 13 -3.48 -20.37 -18.22
C TRP A 13 -4.89 -20.96 -18.40
N ASN A 14 -5.13 -21.64 -19.51
CA ASN A 14 -6.40 -22.32 -19.76
C ASN A 14 -6.64 -23.50 -18.79
N ASP A 15 -5.62 -24.32 -18.55
CA ASP A 15 -5.68 -25.45 -17.61
C ASP A 15 -5.92 -24.99 -16.17
N ALA A 16 -5.48 -23.78 -15.83
CA ALA A 16 -5.77 -23.13 -14.55
C ALA A 16 -7.20 -22.56 -14.44
N GLY A 17 -8.05 -22.70 -15.48
CA GLY A 17 -9.38 -22.11 -15.52
C GLY A 17 -9.37 -20.58 -15.68
N LEU A 18 -8.22 -20.03 -16.10
CA LEU A 18 -7.96 -18.60 -16.21
C LEU A 18 -7.54 -18.25 -17.64
N SER A 19 -8.24 -18.77 -18.65
CA SER A 19 -7.93 -18.57 -20.07
C SER A 19 -7.83 -17.08 -20.43
N LEU A 20 -6.87 -16.73 -21.28
CA LEU A 20 -6.59 -15.37 -21.75
C LEU A 20 -6.94 -15.27 -23.24
N SER A 21 -7.41 -14.11 -23.70
CA SER A 21 -7.87 -13.90 -25.08
C SER A 21 -6.75 -13.90 -26.13
N THR A 22 -5.49 -13.78 -25.71
CA THR A 22 -4.34 -13.82 -26.61
C THR A 22 -3.98 -15.25 -27.03
N SER A 23 -3.59 -15.42 -28.30
CA SER A 23 -3.00 -16.65 -28.82
C SER A 23 -1.46 -16.68 -28.73
N SER A 24 -0.85 -15.59 -28.24
CA SER A 24 0.60 -15.47 -28.10
C SER A 24 1.09 -16.12 -26.80
N ASN A 25 1.75 -17.26 -26.93
CA ASN A 25 2.43 -17.91 -25.79
C ASN A 25 3.46 -17.00 -25.13
N GLU A 26 4.12 -16.12 -25.90
CA GLU A 26 5.06 -15.15 -25.37
C GLU A 26 4.33 -14.10 -24.50
N ALA A 27 3.21 -13.56 -24.97
CA ALA A 27 2.41 -12.61 -24.21
C ALA A 27 1.89 -13.22 -22.90
N CYS A 28 1.38 -14.45 -22.92
CA CYS A 28 0.95 -15.16 -21.70
C CYS A 28 2.09 -15.31 -20.68
N ARG A 29 3.29 -15.68 -21.13
CA ARG A 29 4.45 -15.84 -20.25
C ARG A 29 4.92 -14.51 -19.67
N LEU A 30 4.91 -13.45 -20.46
CA LEU A 30 5.28 -12.10 -20.00
C LEU A 30 4.23 -11.54 -19.05
N PHE A 31 2.94 -11.77 -19.28
CA PHE A 31 1.87 -11.43 -18.34
C PHE A 31 2.04 -12.15 -17.00
N ASP A 32 2.34 -13.45 -17.04
CA ASP A 32 2.62 -14.24 -15.84
C ASP A 32 3.89 -13.75 -15.11
N ALA A 33 4.91 -13.31 -15.84
CA ALA A 33 6.12 -12.73 -15.27
C ALA A 33 5.84 -11.40 -14.57
N VAL A 34 5.05 -10.51 -15.18
CA VAL A 34 4.64 -9.24 -14.56
C VAL A 34 3.84 -9.52 -13.29
N LEU A 35 2.82 -10.37 -13.38
CA LEU A 35 1.98 -10.74 -12.23
C LEU A 35 2.81 -11.36 -11.10
N THR A 36 3.74 -12.24 -11.44
CA THR A 36 4.65 -12.86 -10.47
C THR A 36 5.52 -11.81 -9.78
N GLN A 37 6.18 -10.93 -10.53
CA GLN A 37 7.04 -9.88 -9.94
C GLN A 37 6.24 -8.89 -9.09
N TYR A 38 5.03 -8.54 -9.51
CA TYR A 38 4.11 -7.70 -8.73
C TYR A 38 3.71 -8.37 -7.42
N VAL A 39 3.32 -9.65 -7.44
CA VAL A 39 2.92 -10.38 -6.21
C VAL A 39 4.10 -10.55 -5.25
N LYS A 40 5.29 -10.78 -5.79
CA LYS A 40 6.55 -10.91 -5.04
C LYS A 40 7.14 -9.59 -4.58
N TRP A 41 6.69 -8.48 -5.14
CA TRP A 41 7.30 -7.16 -4.92
C TRP A 41 8.82 -7.15 -5.16
N THR A 42 9.25 -7.87 -6.18
CA THR A 42 10.65 -8.02 -6.56
C THR A 42 10.79 -8.07 -8.07
N ASN A 43 11.68 -7.24 -8.60
CA ASN A 43 12.08 -7.23 -10.00
C ASN A 43 13.06 -8.36 -10.30
N ASP A 44 12.71 -9.19 -11.27
CA ASP A 44 13.62 -10.16 -11.84
C ASP A 44 14.51 -9.47 -12.90
N LYS A 45 15.75 -9.18 -12.52
CA LYS A 45 16.75 -8.55 -13.38
C LYS A 45 17.00 -9.34 -14.68
N SER A 46 16.83 -10.67 -14.66
CA SER A 46 17.01 -11.49 -15.87
C SER A 46 15.91 -11.29 -16.90
N LEU A 47 14.72 -10.87 -16.45
CA LEU A 47 13.58 -10.57 -17.31
C LEU A 47 13.50 -9.09 -17.71
N GLY A 48 14.26 -8.23 -17.02
CA GLY A 48 14.27 -6.78 -17.18
C GLY A 48 13.31 -6.06 -16.22
N GLY A 49 12.95 -6.68 -15.09
CA GLY A 49 11.98 -6.13 -14.14
C GLY A 49 10.56 -6.07 -14.70
N ILE A 50 9.66 -5.46 -13.92
CA ILE A 50 8.27 -5.24 -14.33
C ILE A 50 8.19 -4.41 -15.61
N GLU A 51 8.92 -3.29 -15.70
CA GLU A 51 8.89 -2.39 -16.86
C GLU A 51 9.37 -3.07 -18.14
N GLY A 52 10.49 -3.81 -18.06
CA GLY A 52 11.02 -4.55 -19.21
C GLY A 52 10.06 -5.64 -19.67
N CYS A 53 9.39 -6.34 -18.74
CA CYS A 53 8.36 -7.31 -19.08
C CYS A 53 7.13 -6.66 -19.72
N LEU A 54 6.66 -5.53 -19.20
CA LEU A 54 5.51 -4.79 -19.78
C LEU A 54 5.81 -4.29 -21.20
N SER A 55 7.01 -3.78 -21.44
CA SER A 55 7.45 -3.36 -22.77
C SER A 55 7.45 -4.51 -23.77
N LYS A 56 8.04 -5.66 -23.38
CA LYS A 56 8.03 -6.88 -24.20
C LYS A 56 6.62 -7.43 -24.39
N LEU A 57 5.76 -7.38 -23.37
CA LEU A 57 4.38 -7.85 -23.42
C LEU A 57 3.57 -7.10 -24.47
N LYS A 58 3.69 -5.76 -24.47
CA LYS A 58 3.05 -4.90 -25.47
C LYS A 58 3.58 -5.16 -26.88
N ALA A 59 4.86 -5.48 -27.04
CA ALA A 59 5.43 -5.82 -28.33
C ALA A 59 4.97 -7.20 -28.84
N ALA A 60 4.82 -8.18 -27.93
CA ALA A 60 4.43 -9.55 -28.26
C ALA A 60 2.95 -9.67 -28.68
N ASP A 61 2.05 -8.87 -28.09
CA ASP A 61 0.65 -8.73 -28.53
C ASP A 61 0.11 -7.33 -28.19
N PRO A 62 0.15 -6.38 -29.14
CA PRO A 62 -0.32 -5.01 -28.92
C PRO A 62 -1.82 -4.89 -28.63
N THR A 63 -2.60 -5.92 -28.96
CA THR A 63 -4.06 -5.97 -28.80
C THR A 63 -4.50 -6.80 -27.60
N PHE A 64 -3.58 -7.32 -26.80
CA PHE A 64 -3.91 -8.15 -25.65
C PHE A 64 -4.54 -7.34 -24.50
N ALA A 65 -5.87 -7.43 -24.34
CA ALA A 65 -6.62 -6.61 -23.38
C ALA A 65 -6.11 -6.75 -21.94
N MET A 66 -5.82 -7.96 -21.47
CA MET A 66 -5.27 -8.17 -20.12
C MET A 66 -3.85 -7.64 -19.96
N GLY A 67 -3.06 -7.61 -21.02
CA GLY A 67 -1.74 -6.96 -21.01
C GLY A 67 -1.85 -5.45 -20.77
N HIS A 68 -2.83 -4.79 -21.40
CA HIS A 68 -3.16 -3.39 -21.10
C HIS A 68 -3.74 -3.22 -19.70
N ALA A 69 -4.60 -4.13 -19.25
CA ALA A 69 -5.22 -4.07 -17.92
C ALA A 69 -4.18 -4.14 -16.78
N ILE A 70 -3.22 -5.07 -16.85
CA ILE A 70 -2.16 -5.15 -15.83
C ILE A 70 -1.20 -3.95 -15.92
N SER A 71 -0.85 -3.50 -17.13
CA SER A 71 0.04 -2.34 -17.31
C SER A 71 -0.56 -1.07 -16.73
N ASN A 72 -1.81 -0.75 -17.10
CA ASN A 72 -2.50 0.44 -16.62
C ASN A 72 -2.85 0.32 -15.14
N GLY A 73 -3.29 -0.87 -14.70
CA GLY A 73 -3.64 -1.14 -13.31
C GLY A 73 -2.45 -0.94 -12.36
N LEU A 74 -1.25 -1.42 -12.72
CA LEU A 74 -0.05 -1.24 -11.89
C LEU A 74 0.34 0.24 -11.75
N LEU A 75 0.27 1.02 -12.83
CA LEU A 75 0.57 2.45 -12.77
C LEU A 75 -0.44 3.21 -11.89
N LEU A 76 -1.72 2.84 -11.98
CA LEU A 76 -2.80 3.42 -11.18
C LEU A 76 -2.70 3.05 -9.69
N VAL A 77 -2.48 1.77 -9.38
CA VAL A 77 -2.29 1.26 -8.01
C VAL A 77 -1.02 1.83 -7.39
N GLY A 78 0.01 2.16 -8.17
CA GLY A 78 1.20 2.85 -7.67
C GLY A 78 0.92 4.24 -7.09
N THR A 79 -0.22 4.86 -7.38
CA THR A 79 -0.67 6.18 -6.89
C THR A 79 0.27 7.36 -7.14
N GLY A 80 1.29 7.19 -7.98
CA GLY A 80 2.19 8.26 -8.42
C GLY A 80 1.73 9.00 -9.68
N SER A 81 0.71 8.48 -10.37
CA SER A 81 0.12 9.08 -11.57
C SER A 81 -1.41 8.91 -11.58
N SER A 82 -2.12 9.81 -12.26
CA SER A 82 -3.57 9.72 -12.46
C SER A 82 -3.97 10.18 -13.85
N VAL A 83 -5.07 9.65 -14.39
CA VAL A 83 -5.64 10.08 -15.69
C VAL A 83 -6.05 11.55 -15.73
N ARG A 84 -6.17 12.20 -14.58
CA ARG A 84 -6.52 13.62 -14.50
C ARG A 84 -5.36 14.53 -14.93
N LEU A 85 -4.13 14.13 -14.61
CA LEU A 85 -2.92 14.93 -14.85
C LEU A 85 -2.01 14.31 -15.92
N ASP A 86 -2.01 12.99 -16.03
CA ASP A 86 -1.23 12.24 -17.00
C ASP A 86 -2.10 11.89 -18.23
N LYS A 87 -1.86 12.63 -19.32
CA LYS A 87 -2.58 12.44 -20.59
C LYS A 87 -2.19 11.14 -21.30
N GLU A 88 -1.00 10.63 -21.07
CA GLU A 88 -0.56 9.36 -21.67
C GLU A 88 -1.28 8.20 -20.98
N LEU A 89 -1.39 8.23 -19.65
CA LEU A 89 -2.18 7.26 -18.88
C LEU A 89 -3.68 7.33 -19.22
N ASP A 90 -4.26 8.54 -19.34
CA ASP A 90 -5.65 8.70 -19.80
C ASP A 90 -5.88 8.07 -21.18
N LEU A 91 -4.98 8.32 -22.13
CA LEU A 91 -5.03 7.70 -23.45
C LEU A 91 -4.85 6.18 -23.39
N ALA A 92 -3.95 5.68 -22.54
CA ALA A 92 -3.69 4.25 -22.39
C ALA A 92 -4.92 3.51 -21.81
N VAL A 93 -5.61 4.08 -20.83
CA VAL A 93 -6.87 3.53 -20.29
C VAL A 93 -7.97 3.53 -21.34
N LYS A 94 -8.12 4.62 -22.12
CA LYS A 94 -9.10 4.66 -23.22
C LYS A 94 -8.79 3.62 -24.30
N THR A 95 -7.52 3.46 -24.64
CA THR A 95 -7.06 2.47 -25.62
C THR A 95 -7.37 1.05 -25.17
N MET A 96 -7.13 0.72 -23.90
CA MET A 96 -7.49 -0.56 -23.29
C MET A 96 -9.00 -0.85 -23.45
N VAL A 97 -9.86 0.13 -23.17
CA VAL A 97 -11.32 0.00 -23.29
C VAL A 97 -11.75 -0.21 -24.75
N GLU A 98 -11.15 0.50 -25.70
CA GLU A 98 -11.46 0.33 -27.12
C GLU A 98 -11.00 -1.05 -27.64
N ILE A 99 -9.79 -1.48 -27.28
CA ILE A 99 -9.28 -2.82 -27.61
C ILE A 99 -10.23 -3.91 -27.08
N ALA A 100 -10.74 -3.77 -25.85
CA ALA A 100 -11.68 -4.70 -25.26
C ALA A 100 -13.00 -4.83 -26.03
N LYS A 101 -13.43 -3.77 -26.74
CA LYS A 101 -14.65 -3.80 -27.58
C LYS A 101 -14.43 -4.48 -28.93
N THR A 102 -13.19 -4.53 -29.42
CA THR A 102 -12.85 -5.04 -30.75
C THR A 102 -12.65 -6.56 -30.83
N GLN A 103 -12.62 -7.25 -29.69
CA GLN A 103 -12.32 -8.69 -29.64
C GLN A 103 -13.23 -9.43 -28.65
N PRO A 104 -13.46 -10.74 -28.85
CA PRO A 104 -14.21 -11.53 -27.89
C PRO A 104 -13.38 -11.75 -26.61
N LEU A 105 -13.78 -11.12 -25.53
CA LEU A 105 -13.21 -11.32 -24.20
C LEU A 105 -14.08 -12.24 -23.35
N THR A 106 -13.45 -13.03 -22.48
CA THR A 106 -14.17 -13.73 -21.42
C THR A 106 -14.79 -12.74 -20.44
N GLN A 107 -15.83 -13.17 -19.70
CA GLN A 107 -16.45 -12.30 -18.66
C GLN A 107 -15.42 -11.85 -17.61
N ARG A 108 -14.45 -12.71 -17.26
CA ARG A 108 -13.33 -12.39 -16.37
C ARG A 108 -12.49 -11.22 -16.87
N GLU A 109 -12.08 -11.27 -18.13
CA GLU A 109 -11.26 -10.22 -18.75
C GLU A 109 -12.02 -8.91 -18.90
N GLN A 110 -13.32 -8.97 -19.25
CA GLN A 110 -14.19 -7.78 -19.30
C GLN A 110 -14.31 -7.10 -17.93
N LEU A 111 -14.42 -7.89 -16.86
CA LEU A 111 -14.48 -7.37 -15.49
C LEU A 111 -13.16 -6.71 -15.09
N HIS A 112 -11.99 -7.27 -15.47
CA HIS A 112 -10.71 -6.63 -15.22
C HIS A 112 -10.57 -5.28 -15.91
N VAL A 113 -10.91 -5.20 -17.21
CA VAL A 113 -10.89 -3.94 -17.97
C VAL A 113 -11.82 -2.92 -17.33
N SER A 114 -13.04 -3.33 -16.97
CA SER A 114 -14.04 -2.48 -16.31
C SER A 114 -13.56 -1.98 -14.95
N ALA A 115 -12.92 -2.85 -14.16
CA ALA A 115 -12.39 -2.51 -12.84
C ALA A 115 -11.26 -1.49 -12.93
N VAL A 116 -10.30 -1.69 -13.84
CA VAL A 116 -9.19 -0.76 -14.07
C VAL A 116 -9.69 0.60 -14.59
N GLU A 117 -10.64 0.62 -15.53
CA GLU A 117 -11.26 1.86 -15.99
C GLU A 117 -12.00 2.58 -14.85
N THR A 118 -12.72 1.83 -14.02
CA THR A 118 -13.47 2.38 -12.87
C THR A 118 -12.52 2.94 -11.80
N PHE A 119 -11.40 2.26 -11.55
CA PHE A 119 -10.35 2.72 -10.66
C PHE A 119 -9.70 4.00 -11.20
N ALA A 120 -9.39 4.05 -12.49
CA ALA A 120 -8.84 5.24 -13.16
C ALA A 120 -9.75 6.47 -13.00
N LYS A 121 -11.07 6.24 -12.96
CA LYS A 121 -12.09 7.26 -12.72
C LYS A 121 -12.25 7.63 -11.22
N GLY A 122 -11.37 7.14 -10.35
CA GLY A 122 -11.38 7.43 -8.90
C GLY A 122 -12.48 6.70 -8.12
N ASN A 123 -13.23 5.77 -8.73
CA ASN A 123 -14.25 5.00 -8.01
C ASN A 123 -13.67 3.69 -7.47
N PHE A 124 -12.79 3.80 -6.47
CA PHE A 124 -12.11 2.68 -5.84
C PHE A 124 -13.06 1.63 -5.24
N PRO A 125 -14.17 2.00 -4.55
CA PRO A 125 -15.12 1.00 -4.05
C PRO A 125 -15.73 0.17 -5.17
N LYS A 126 -16.15 0.81 -6.28
CA LYS A 126 -16.76 0.08 -7.39
C LYS A 126 -15.75 -0.79 -8.13
N ALA A 127 -14.51 -0.34 -8.29
CA ALA A 127 -13.44 -1.15 -8.84
C ALA A 127 -13.21 -2.42 -8.00
N SER A 128 -13.18 -2.27 -6.67
CA SER A 128 -13.08 -3.38 -5.72
C SER A 128 -14.22 -4.39 -5.90
N GLU A 129 -15.47 -3.94 -6.00
CA GLU A 129 -16.62 -4.81 -6.26
C GLU A 129 -16.50 -5.60 -7.59
N LEU A 130 -15.87 -5.02 -8.61
CA LEU A 130 -15.68 -5.71 -9.90
C LEU A 130 -14.59 -6.78 -9.81
N TRP A 131 -13.51 -6.55 -9.06
CA TRP A 131 -12.54 -7.60 -8.76
C TRP A 131 -13.11 -8.68 -7.84
N GLU A 132 -13.93 -8.32 -6.85
CA GLU A 132 -14.64 -9.30 -6.02
C GLU A 132 -15.59 -10.19 -6.84
N GLN A 133 -16.25 -9.62 -7.86
CA GLN A 133 -17.06 -10.41 -8.80
C GLN A 133 -16.24 -11.49 -9.49
N ILE A 134 -15.01 -11.16 -9.92
CA ILE A 134 -14.08 -12.14 -10.49
C ILE A 134 -13.75 -13.21 -9.46
N LEU A 135 -13.41 -12.83 -8.23
CA LEU A 135 -13.01 -13.77 -7.17
C LEU A 135 -14.12 -14.74 -6.75
N ARG A 136 -15.40 -14.40 -6.96
CA ARG A 136 -16.52 -15.33 -6.72
C ARG A 136 -16.51 -16.50 -7.71
N ASP A 137 -16.24 -16.23 -8.98
CA ASP A 137 -16.29 -17.24 -10.05
C ASP A 137 -14.92 -17.87 -10.31
N HIS A 138 -13.84 -17.14 -10.03
CA HIS A 138 -12.44 -17.49 -10.24
C HIS A 138 -11.62 -17.19 -8.97
N PRO A 139 -11.76 -17.99 -7.90
CA PRO A 139 -11.12 -17.70 -6.59
C PRO A 139 -9.60 -17.72 -6.63
N THR A 140 -9.00 -18.28 -7.70
CA THR A 140 -7.56 -18.37 -7.91
C THR A 140 -7.02 -17.29 -8.86
N ASP A 141 -7.82 -16.26 -9.20
CA ASP A 141 -7.33 -15.11 -9.96
C ASP A 141 -6.49 -14.18 -9.06
N MET A 142 -5.17 -14.34 -9.14
CA MET A 142 -4.22 -13.57 -8.33
C MET A 142 -4.27 -12.07 -8.63
N LEU A 143 -4.51 -11.66 -9.89
CA LEU A 143 -4.52 -10.25 -10.25
C LEU A 143 -5.72 -9.55 -9.60
N ALA A 144 -6.90 -10.19 -9.66
CA ALA A 144 -8.10 -9.67 -9.00
C ALA A 144 -7.93 -9.61 -7.48
N LEU A 145 -7.31 -10.64 -6.88
CA LEU A 145 -7.02 -10.70 -5.45
C LEU A 145 -6.08 -9.56 -5.02
N LYS A 146 -5.01 -9.32 -5.78
CA LYS A 146 -4.05 -8.26 -5.46
C LYS A 146 -4.63 -6.86 -5.63
N PHE A 147 -5.27 -6.57 -6.76
CA PHE A 147 -5.83 -5.25 -6.99
C PHE A 147 -6.98 -4.92 -6.02
N SER A 148 -7.84 -5.90 -5.68
CA SER A 148 -8.84 -5.69 -4.62
C SER A 148 -8.19 -5.45 -3.26
N HIS A 149 -7.20 -6.26 -2.88
CA HIS A 149 -6.47 -6.11 -1.62
C HIS A 149 -5.80 -4.74 -1.49
N ASP A 150 -5.04 -4.30 -2.49
CA ASP A 150 -4.36 -3.00 -2.49
C ASP A 150 -5.37 -1.85 -2.46
N THR A 151 -6.50 -2.00 -3.16
CA THR A 151 -7.57 -0.99 -3.12
C THR A 151 -8.25 -0.91 -1.75
N TYR A 152 -8.48 -2.04 -1.08
CA TYR A 152 -9.01 -2.04 0.28
C TYR A 152 -8.06 -1.42 1.29
N PHE A 153 -6.75 -1.63 1.10
CA PHE A 153 -5.72 -0.95 1.88
C PHE A 153 -5.84 0.58 1.75
N TYR A 154 -5.94 1.11 0.52
CA TYR A 154 -6.11 2.55 0.30
C TYR A 154 -7.42 3.12 0.85
N LEU A 155 -8.49 2.32 0.85
CA LEU A 155 -9.79 2.72 1.42
C LEU A 155 -9.83 2.63 2.95
N GLY A 156 -8.85 2.03 3.61
CA GLY A 156 -8.90 1.69 5.03
C GLY A 156 -9.95 0.63 5.37
N HIS A 157 -10.36 -0.19 4.40
CA HIS A 157 -11.39 -1.22 4.54
C HIS A 157 -10.79 -2.53 5.06
N GLN A 158 -10.28 -2.50 6.30
CA GLN A 158 -9.51 -3.60 6.91
C GLN A 158 -10.28 -4.93 6.96
N GLU A 159 -11.57 -4.90 7.27
CA GLU A 159 -12.41 -6.11 7.30
C GLU A 159 -12.55 -6.72 5.91
N GLN A 160 -12.82 -5.90 4.89
CA GLN A 160 -12.94 -6.38 3.51
C GLN A 160 -11.61 -6.90 2.97
N MET A 161 -10.49 -6.26 3.32
CA MET A 161 -9.15 -6.72 2.99
C MET A 161 -8.88 -8.12 3.53
N ARG A 162 -9.20 -8.39 4.81
CA ARG A 162 -9.13 -9.74 5.40
C ARG A 162 -10.10 -10.70 4.74
N ASP A 163 -11.38 -10.33 4.68
CA ASP A 163 -12.46 -11.27 4.34
C ASP A 163 -12.45 -11.63 2.86
N SER A 164 -11.98 -10.75 1.97
CA SER A 164 -11.75 -11.05 0.55
C SER A 164 -10.79 -12.23 0.41
N VAL A 165 -9.62 -12.14 1.05
CA VAL A 165 -8.62 -13.20 1.00
C VAL A 165 -9.14 -14.46 1.70
N ALA A 166 -9.80 -14.33 2.85
CA ALA A 166 -10.36 -15.46 3.60
C ALA A 166 -11.38 -16.27 2.78
N ARG A 167 -12.23 -15.61 1.98
CA ARG A 167 -13.23 -16.27 1.12
C ARG A 167 -12.57 -17.17 0.07
N VAL A 168 -11.48 -16.72 -0.52
CA VAL A 168 -10.80 -17.47 -1.59
C VAL A 168 -9.71 -18.40 -1.08
N TYR A 169 -9.19 -18.19 0.14
CA TYR A 169 -8.07 -18.92 0.72
C TYR A 169 -8.18 -20.45 0.60
N PRO A 170 -9.34 -21.11 0.84
CA PRO A 170 -9.47 -22.56 0.71
C PRO A 170 -9.22 -23.11 -0.70
N PHE A 171 -9.32 -22.28 -1.75
CA PHE A 171 -9.07 -22.67 -3.13
C PHE A 171 -7.57 -22.62 -3.50
N TRP A 172 -6.74 -21.95 -2.69
CA TRP A 172 -5.31 -21.80 -2.91
C TRP A 172 -4.53 -23.00 -2.36
N THR A 173 -4.46 -24.08 -3.16
CA THR A 173 -3.66 -25.26 -2.80
C THR A 173 -2.15 -25.02 -3.02
N PRO A 174 -1.25 -25.77 -2.34
CA PRO A 174 0.21 -25.59 -2.47
C PRO A 174 0.74 -25.68 -3.91
N ASN A 175 0.02 -26.38 -4.79
CA ASN A 175 0.41 -26.63 -6.17
C ASN A 175 0.15 -25.42 -7.07
N ILE A 176 -0.71 -24.50 -6.63
CA ILE A 176 -1.05 -23.29 -7.38
C ILE A 176 0.12 -22.30 -7.23
N PRO A 177 0.64 -21.75 -8.35
CA PRO A 177 1.68 -20.74 -8.30
C PRO A 177 1.30 -19.60 -7.34
N LEU A 178 2.29 -19.15 -6.56
CA LEU A 178 2.14 -18.03 -5.62
C LEU A 178 1.21 -18.29 -4.41
N SER A 179 0.74 -19.53 -4.20
CA SER A 179 -0.10 -19.89 -3.04
C SER A 179 0.54 -19.53 -1.68
N SER A 180 1.87 -19.61 -1.55
CA SER A 180 2.58 -19.15 -0.34
C SER A 180 2.38 -17.66 -0.07
N TYR A 181 2.38 -16.82 -1.12
CA TYR A 181 2.18 -15.38 -0.99
C TYR A 181 0.73 -15.06 -0.60
N VAL A 182 -0.25 -15.88 -1.01
CA VAL A 182 -1.64 -15.73 -0.52
C VAL A 182 -1.73 -15.94 0.98
N LYS A 183 -0.91 -16.81 1.56
CA LYS A 183 -0.80 -16.93 3.03
C LYS A 183 -0.31 -15.63 3.66
N GLY A 184 0.75 -15.02 3.11
CA GLY A 184 1.30 -13.74 3.59
C GLY A 184 0.29 -12.59 3.52
N ILE A 185 -0.42 -12.49 2.40
CA ILE A 185 -1.48 -11.48 2.20
C ILE A 185 -2.61 -11.69 3.21
N TYR A 186 -3.03 -12.94 3.43
CA TYR A 186 -4.07 -13.23 4.41
C TYR A 186 -3.60 -12.94 5.84
N SER A 187 -2.34 -13.26 6.18
CA SER A 187 -1.80 -12.96 7.51
C SER A 187 -1.79 -11.46 7.79
N PHE A 188 -1.54 -10.63 6.78
CA PHE A 188 -1.61 -9.18 6.93
C PHE A 188 -3.04 -8.69 7.18
N GLY A 189 -4.04 -9.20 6.46
CA GLY A 189 -5.44 -8.89 6.75
C GLY A 189 -5.88 -9.30 8.16
N LEU A 190 -5.38 -10.43 8.67
CA LEU A 190 -5.58 -10.86 10.06
C LEU A 190 -4.92 -9.89 11.06
N MET A 191 -3.69 -9.46 10.77
CA MET A 191 -2.95 -8.50 11.60
C MET A 191 -3.69 -7.15 11.68
N GLU A 192 -4.13 -6.62 10.55
CA GLU A 192 -4.84 -5.33 10.45
C GLU A 192 -6.19 -5.35 11.17
N THR A 193 -6.75 -6.53 11.40
CA THR A 193 -8.00 -6.73 12.15
C THR A 193 -7.76 -7.27 13.57
N ASN A 194 -6.53 -7.15 14.08
CA ASN A 194 -6.09 -7.46 15.44
C ASN A 194 -6.09 -8.96 15.81
N PHE A 195 -6.08 -9.88 14.84
CA PHE A 195 -5.94 -11.32 15.06
C PHE A 195 -4.46 -11.74 15.07
N TYR A 196 -3.66 -11.09 15.91
CA TYR A 196 -2.20 -11.16 15.85
C TYR A 196 -1.63 -12.57 15.95
N ASP A 197 -2.14 -13.41 16.86
CA ASP A 197 -1.59 -14.77 17.02
C ASP A 197 -1.87 -15.67 15.81
N GLN A 198 -3.03 -15.48 15.16
CA GLN A 198 -3.36 -16.20 13.92
C GLN A 198 -2.53 -15.68 12.75
N ALA A 199 -2.38 -14.36 12.66
CA ALA A 199 -1.55 -13.70 11.67
C ALA A 199 -0.10 -14.16 11.77
N GLU A 200 0.47 -14.17 12.98
CA GLU A 200 1.86 -14.55 13.24
C GLU A 200 2.13 -16.00 12.84
N LYS A 201 1.23 -16.91 13.25
CA LYS A 201 1.32 -18.32 12.86
C LYS A 201 1.33 -18.47 11.34
N LEU A 202 0.38 -17.81 10.67
CA LEU A 202 0.23 -17.94 9.21
C LEU A 202 1.40 -17.32 8.44
N ALA A 203 1.91 -16.16 8.90
CA ALA A 203 3.08 -15.51 8.33
C ALA A 203 4.34 -16.39 8.51
N LYS A 204 4.54 -16.98 9.69
CA LYS A 204 5.66 -17.91 9.95
C LYS A 204 5.57 -19.18 9.10
N GLU A 205 4.36 -19.70 8.86
CA GLU A 205 4.15 -20.80 7.92
C GLU A 205 4.54 -20.39 6.49
N ALA A 206 4.16 -19.20 6.03
CA ALA A 206 4.54 -18.68 4.72
C ALA A 206 6.06 -18.52 4.59
N LEU A 207 6.72 -17.96 5.60
CA LEU A 207 8.17 -17.79 5.65
C LEU A 207 8.93 -19.12 5.70
N SER A 208 8.36 -20.16 6.31
CA SER A 208 8.95 -21.51 6.30
C SER A 208 8.98 -22.13 4.90
N ILE A 209 8.05 -21.73 4.01
CA ILE A 209 7.98 -22.17 2.62
C ILE A 209 8.88 -21.28 1.75
N ASN A 210 8.82 -19.96 1.97
CA ASN A 210 9.57 -18.97 1.22
C ASN A 210 10.09 -17.87 2.16
N PRO A 211 11.35 -17.97 2.63
CA PRO A 211 11.93 -16.95 3.50
C PRO A 211 12.00 -15.56 2.87
N GLY A 212 12.03 -15.48 1.54
CA GLY A 212 12.08 -14.21 0.78
C GLY A 212 10.71 -13.58 0.54
N ASP A 213 9.64 -14.05 1.18
CA ASP A 213 8.35 -13.37 1.14
C ASP A 213 8.36 -12.12 2.03
N ALA A 214 8.76 -10.99 1.44
CA ALA A 214 8.83 -9.70 2.12
C ALA A 214 7.49 -9.28 2.73
N TRP A 215 6.35 -9.70 2.16
CA TRP A 215 5.03 -9.41 2.72
C TRP A 215 4.80 -10.11 4.06
N SER A 216 5.23 -11.37 4.16
CA SER A 216 5.14 -12.13 5.41
C SER A 216 6.11 -11.59 6.46
N VAL A 217 7.31 -11.14 6.07
CA VAL A 217 8.24 -10.42 6.96
C VAL A 217 7.57 -9.16 7.51
N HIS A 218 7.01 -8.34 6.61
CA HIS A 218 6.31 -7.11 6.96
C HIS A 218 5.18 -7.35 7.96
N THR A 219 4.40 -8.42 7.77
CA THR A 219 3.33 -8.80 8.70
C THR A 219 3.87 -9.11 10.10
N VAL A 220 4.98 -9.85 10.22
CA VAL A 220 5.60 -10.18 11.51
C VAL A 220 6.16 -8.92 12.18
N ALA A 221 6.76 -8.01 11.41
CA ALA A 221 7.23 -6.73 11.92
C ALA A 221 6.07 -5.92 12.54
N HIS A 222 4.98 -5.75 11.82
CA HIS A 222 3.78 -5.09 12.36
C HIS A 222 3.25 -5.78 13.62
N ILE A 223 3.26 -7.11 13.71
CA ILE A 223 2.78 -7.82 14.90
C ILE A 223 3.61 -7.45 16.13
N HIS A 224 4.95 -7.46 16.01
CA HIS A 224 5.82 -7.06 17.11
C HIS A 224 5.65 -5.57 17.46
N GLU A 225 5.42 -4.71 16.48
CA GLU A 225 5.07 -3.30 16.71
C GLU A 225 3.75 -3.18 17.52
N MET A 226 2.68 -3.80 17.04
CA MET A 226 1.35 -3.73 17.65
C MET A 226 1.29 -4.36 19.05
N LYS A 227 2.12 -5.37 19.32
CA LYS A 227 2.28 -6.00 20.64
C LYS A 227 3.29 -5.27 21.55
N ALA A 228 3.97 -4.23 21.05
CA ALA A 228 5.08 -3.54 21.73
C ALA A 228 6.23 -4.49 22.15
N GLU A 229 6.50 -5.50 21.34
CA GLU A 229 7.56 -6.51 21.52
C GLU A 229 8.86 -6.05 20.85
N ILE A 230 9.36 -4.87 21.25
CA ILE A 230 10.48 -4.16 20.59
C ILE A 230 11.71 -5.05 20.42
N LYS A 231 12.07 -5.80 21.47
CA LYS A 231 13.27 -6.67 21.45
C LYS A 231 13.14 -7.78 20.40
N ASP A 232 11.99 -8.45 20.38
CA ASP A 232 11.75 -9.57 19.48
C ASP A 232 11.62 -9.07 18.03
N GLY A 233 11.02 -7.90 17.83
CA GLY A 233 10.98 -7.20 16.54
C GLY A 233 12.38 -6.88 16.01
N LEU A 234 13.26 -6.27 16.82
CA LEU A 234 14.65 -6.00 16.43
C LEU A 234 15.43 -7.26 16.08
N GLU A 235 15.33 -8.30 16.92
CA GLU A 235 15.97 -9.59 16.65
C GLU A 235 15.44 -10.18 15.35
N PHE A 236 14.12 -10.17 15.12
CA PHE A 236 13.53 -10.69 13.90
C PHE A 236 13.99 -9.95 12.64
N MET A 237 13.98 -8.61 12.64
CA MET A 237 14.41 -7.82 11.49
C MET A 237 15.88 -8.05 11.15
N GLN A 238 16.74 -8.13 12.17
CA GLN A 238 18.17 -8.40 11.99
C GLN A 238 18.43 -9.80 11.42
N HIS A 239 17.77 -10.84 11.95
CA HIS A 239 18.00 -12.21 11.49
C HIS A 239 17.43 -12.47 10.08
N SER A 240 16.37 -11.77 9.70
CA SER A 240 15.69 -11.98 8.42
C SER A 240 16.20 -11.09 7.28
N GLU A 241 17.00 -10.06 7.55
CA GLU A 241 17.42 -9.02 6.59
C GLU A 241 17.90 -9.55 5.24
N ALA A 242 18.74 -10.60 5.25
CA ALA A 242 19.30 -11.20 4.04
C ALA A 242 18.25 -11.77 3.08
N HIS A 243 17.02 -12.00 3.54
CA HIS A 243 15.93 -12.55 2.75
C HIS A 243 15.05 -11.50 2.07
N TRP A 244 14.96 -10.28 2.60
CA TRP A 244 14.00 -9.27 2.13
C TRP A 244 14.61 -7.94 1.71
N LYS A 245 15.89 -7.66 2.04
CA LYS A 245 16.56 -6.39 1.71
C LYS A 245 16.62 -6.05 0.21
N ASP A 246 16.51 -7.07 -0.64
CA ASP A 246 16.52 -6.93 -2.10
C ASP A 246 15.11 -6.88 -2.71
N SER A 247 14.05 -6.83 -1.88
CA SER A 247 12.67 -6.64 -2.35
C SER A 247 12.44 -5.17 -2.70
N ASP A 248 12.33 -4.87 -3.99
CA ASP A 248 12.29 -3.49 -4.51
C ASP A 248 11.21 -2.61 -3.87
N MET A 249 10.02 -3.16 -3.60
CA MET A 249 8.89 -2.37 -3.11
C MET A 249 8.73 -2.36 -1.58
N LEU A 250 9.30 -3.32 -0.86
CA LEU A 250 9.09 -3.46 0.59
C LEU A 250 10.34 -3.32 1.44
N ALA A 251 11.54 -3.38 0.86
CA ALA A 251 12.76 -3.30 1.66
C ALA A 251 12.81 -1.99 2.45
N CYS A 252 12.50 -0.86 1.83
CA CYS A 252 12.42 0.44 2.48
C CYS A 252 11.45 0.43 3.66
N HIS A 253 10.24 -0.09 3.46
CA HIS A 253 9.20 -0.14 4.48
C HIS A 253 9.56 -1.09 5.63
N ASN A 254 10.23 -2.20 5.35
CA ASN A 254 10.76 -3.10 6.38
C ASN A 254 11.89 -2.42 7.19
N TYR A 255 12.80 -1.68 6.55
CA TYR A 255 13.78 -0.86 7.27
C TYR A 255 13.12 0.26 8.09
N TRP A 256 12.00 0.81 7.61
CA TRP A 256 11.20 1.77 8.36
C TRP A 256 10.64 1.18 9.65
N HIS A 257 10.07 -0.03 9.63
CA HIS A 257 9.67 -0.77 10.83
C HIS A 257 10.84 -1.00 11.80
N TRP A 258 12.01 -1.38 11.28
CA TRP A 258 13.20 -1.53 12.11
C TRP A 258 13.55 -0.20 12.80
N ALA A 259 13.56 0.90 12.05
CA ALA A 259 13.85 2.22 12.60
C ALA A 259 12.83 2.65 13.67
N LEU A 260 11.55 2.27 13.54
CA LEU A 260 10.54 2.52 14.57
C LEU A 260 10.87 1.84 15.90
N TYR A 261 11.31 0.57 15.88
CA TYR A 261 11.71 -0.10 17.12
C TYR A 261 12.86 0.63 17.82
N LEU A 262 13.79 1.20 17.05
CA LEU A 262 14.90 2.00 17.59
C LEU A 262 14.41 3.32 18.17
N ILE A 263 13.45 4.00 17.52
CA ILE A 263 12.80 5.19 18.09
C ILE A 263 12.15 4.86 19.43
N GLU A 264 11.31 3.82 19.49
CA GLU A 264 10.58 3.45 20.71
C GLU A 264 11.54 3.07 21.86
N LYS A 265 12.71 2.51 21.53
CA LYS A 265 13.78 2.22 22.48
C LYS A 265 14.57 3.46 22.92
N GLY A 266 14.42 4.59 22.24
CA GLY A 266 15.20 5.82 22.45
C GLY A 266 16.58 5.80 21.78
N GLU A 267 16.84 4.87 20.86
CA GLU A 267 18.11 4.74 20.12
C GLU A 267 18.07 5.56 18.81
N TYR A 268 17.83 6.87 18.94
CA TYR A 268 17.54 7.75 17.82
C TYR A 268 18.67 7.86 16.78
N GLU A 269 19.94 7.85 17.20
CA GLU A 269 21.10 7.87 16.28
C GLU A 269 21.18 6.60 15.42
N ALA A 270 20.81 5.46 15.99
CA ALA A 270 20.74 4.20 15.24
C ALA A 270 19.58 4.23 14.25
N ALA A 271 18.43 4.80 14.65
CA ALA A 271 17.28 5.01 13.76
C ALA A 271 17.63 5.93 12.59
N LEU A 272 18.34 7.03 12.84
CA LEU A 272 18.87 7.94 11.80
C LEU A 272 19.89 7.24 10.88
N THR A 273 20.71 6.35 11.43
CA THR A 273 21.66 5.54 10.64
C THR A 273 20.91 4.63 9.66
N ILE A 274 19.81 3.98 10.09
CA ILE A 274 18.96 3.19 9.17
C ILE A 274 18.34 4.10 8.12
N TYR A 275 17.83 5.26 8.53
CA TYR A 275 17.22 6.22 7.61
C TYR A 275 18.18 6.64 6.49
N ASP A 276 19.40 7.05 6.86
CA ASP A 276 20.40 7.55 5.91
C ASP A 276 20.95 6.46 4.98
N ASN A 277 21.07 5.22 5.48
CA ASN A 277 21.67 4.12 4.72
C ASN A 277 20.67 3.35 3.84
N HIS A 278 19.38 3.33 4.21
CA HIS A 278 18.39 2.45 3.57
C HIS A 278 17.12 3.18 3.10
N ILE A 279 16.50 3.99 3.96
CA ILE A 279 15.19 4.60 3.68
C ILE A 279 15.31 5.75 2.67
N LEU A 280 16.21 6.70 2.91
CA LEU A 280 16.42 7.84 2.00
C LEU A 280 17.03 7.42 0.65
N PRO A 281 18.03 6.52 0.59
CA PRO A 281 18.53 6.01 -0.69
C PRO A 281 17.46 5.32 -1.54
N SER A 282 16.50 4.60 -0.93
CA SER A 282 15.37 3.99 -1.65
C SER A 282 14.53 5.07 -2.35
N LEU A 283 14.14 6.12 -1.62
CA LEU A 283 13.38 7.25 -2.17
C LEU A 283 14.11 7.90 -3.36
N ARG A 284 15.42 8.10 -3.25
CA ARG A 284 16.22 8.72 -4.32
C ARG A 284 16.35 7.82 -5.56
N ALA A 285 16.38 6.51 -5.38
CA ALA A 285 16.52 5.55 -6.47
C ALA A 285 15.20 5.34 -7.22
N ASN A 286 14.09 5.17 -6.48
CA ASN A 286 12.84 4.68 -7.04
C ASN A 286 11.73 5.73 -7.05
N GLY A 287 11.71 6.64 -6.07
CA GLY A 287 10.70 7.70 -5.97
C GLY A 287 9.27 7.18 -5.79
N THR A 288 9.09 5.96 -5.26
CA THR A 288 7.75 5.40 -5.09
C THR A 288 6.95 6.14 -4.03
N MET A 289 5.63 6.09 -4.11
CA MET A 289 4.78 6.75 -3.12
C MET A 289 4.94 6.12 -1.72
N LEU A 290 5.20 4.81 -1.64
CA LEU A 290 5.47 4.15 -0.36
C LEU A 290 6.78 4.66 0.28
N ASP A 291 7.86 4.77 -0.51
CA ASP A 291 9.11 5.36 -0.02
C ASP A 291 8.90 6.80 0.47
N ALA A 292 8.10 7.59 -0.26
CA ALA A 292 7.82 8.98 0.09
C ALA A 292 7.08 9.10 1.43
N VAL A 293 6.06 8.28 1.66
CA VAL A 293 5.32 8.29 2.94
C VAL A 293 6.21 7.80 4.08
N ASP A 294 7.03 6.76 3.88
CA ASP A 294 7.95 6.22 4.89
C ASP A 294 8.97 7.28 5.33
N ASN A 295 9.56 8.01 4.36
CA ASN A 295 10.50 9.08 4.65
C ASN A 295 9.83 10.21 5.46
N CYS A 296 8.66 10.69 5.02
CA CYS A 296 7.93 11.75 5.73
C CYS A 296 7.54 11.33 7.15
N SER A 297 7.00 10.13 7.26
CA SER A 297 6.53 9.49 8.49
C SER A 297 7.68 9.35 9.52
N MET A 298 8.86 8.93 9.06
CA MET A 298 10.04 8.76 9.90
C MET A 298 10.60 10.09 10.41
N LEU A 299 10.80 11.06 9.51
CA LEU A 299 11.33 12.37 9.89
C LEU A 299 10.41 13.10 10.87
N TYR A 300 9.11 13.02 10.64
CA TYR A 300 8.11 13.65 11.53
C TYR A 300 8.16 13.07 12.95
N ARG A 301 8.24 11.73 13.09
CA ARG A 301 8.35 11.07 14.41
C ARG A 301 9.63 11.43 15.15
N LEU A 302 10.77 11.43 14.46
CA LEU A 302 12.03 11.86 15.06
C LEU A 302 11.94 13.30 15.58
N GLN A 303 11.32 14.21 14.83
CA GLN A 303 11.10 15.58 15.30
C GLN A 303 10.16 15.66 16.50
N MET A 304 9.11 14.82 16.56
CA MET A 304 8.23 14.74 17.73
C MET A 304 8.96 14.29 19.00
N GLU A 305 9.97 13.43 18.86
CA GLU A 305 10.87 13.00 19.94
C GLU A 305 11.95 14.06 20.26
N GLY A 306 11.92 15.22 19.61
CA GLY A 306 12.90 16.31 19.81
C GLY A 306 14.25 16.07 19.14
N VAL A 307 14.34 15.08 18.25
CA VAL A 307 15.57 14.77 17.49
C VAL A 307 15.72 15.76 16.33
N SER A 308 16.92 16.32 16.18
CA SER A 308 17.23 17.18 15.04
C SER A 308 17.40 16.33 13.79
N VAL A 309 16.54 16.55 12.79
CA VAL A 309 16.61 15.84 11.50
C VAL A 309 17.48 16.53 10.46
N GLY A 310 18.02 17.72 10.76
CA GLY A 310 18.87 18.49 9.85
C GLY A 310 18.19 18.81 8.52
N GLU A 311 18.93 18.68 7.42
CA GLU A 311 18.47 19.02 6.07
C GLU A 311 17.67 17.91 5.38
N ARG A 312 17.37 16.79 6.06
CA ARG A 312 16.75 15.60 5.44
C ARG A 312 15.41 15.88 4.76
N TRP A 313 14.64 16.87 5.24
CA TRP A 313 13.42 17.30 4.57
C TRP A 313 13.66 17.88 3.17
N GLN A 314 14.81 18.52 2.93
CA GLN A 314 15.20 19.05 1.63
C GLN A 314 15.46 17.94 0.62
N ASP A 315 15.78 16.73 1.08
CA ASP A 315 15.96 15.57 0.21
C ASP A 315 14.63 14.91 -0.18
N VAL A 316 13.59 15.07 0.64
CA VAL A 316 12.25 14.48 0.40
C VAL A 316 11.40 15.39 -0.50
N LEU A 317 11.49 16.71 -0.31
CA LEU A 317 10.67 17.70 -1.02
C LEU A 317 10.72 17.57 -2.56
N PRO A 318 11.86 17.34 -3.24
CA PRO A 318 11.89 17.26 -4.70
C PRO A 318 11.07 16.13 -5.30
N VAL A 319 10.81 15.06 -4.53
CA VAL A 319 9.93 13.97 -4.94
C VAL A 319 8.48 14.38 -4.72
N THR A 320 8.10 14.74 -3.48
CA THR A 320 6.71 15.02 -3.10
C THR A 320 6.14 16.27 -3.77
N LYS A 321 6.95 17.29 -4.04
CA LYS A 321 6.53 18.53 -4.71
C LYS A 321 5.94 18.31 -6.10
N LYS A 322 6.37 17.25 -6.81
CA LYS A 322 5.82 16.91 -8.14
C LYS A 322 4.36 16.46 -8.07
N HIS A 323 3.93 16.02 -6.89
CA HIS A 323 2.61 15.45 -6.61
C HIS A 323 1.70 16.43 -5.86
N SER A 324 2.09 17.71 -5.73
CA SER A 324 1.33 18.74 -4.99
C SER A 324 -0.09 18.96 -5.52
N ARG A 325 -0.39 18.50 -6.73
CA ARG A 325 -1.68 18.69 -7.39
C ARG A 325 -2.42 17.38 -7.62
N ASP A 326 -1.88 16.23 -7.18
CA ASP A 326 -2.33 14.88 -7.56
C ASP A 326 -3.62 14.45 -6.85
N HIS A 327 -3.71 14.65 -5.54
CA HIS A 327 -4.90 14.39 -4.73
C HIS A 327 -5.57 13.03 -4.99
N ILE A 328 -4.74 11.99 -5.19
CA ILE A 328 -5.21 10.62 -5.46
C ILE A 328 -5.66 9.97 -4.15
N LEU A 329 -4.84 10.10 -3.11
CA LEU A 329 -5.10 9.63 -1.75
C LEU A 329 -4.80 10.75 -0.76
N LEU A 330 -5.77 11.05 0.11
CA LEU A 330 -5.58 12.03 1.19
C LEU A 330 -4.44 11.63 2.13
N PHE A 331 -4.20 10.32 2.28
CA PHE A 331 -3.05 9.80 3.01
C PHE A 331 -1.71 10.29 2.43
N ASN A 332 -1.55 10.25 1.10
CA ASN A 332 -0.33 10.76 0.45
C ASN A 332 -0.25 12.28 0.59
N ASP A 333 -1.36 13.00 0.38
CA ASP A 333 -1.41 14.47 0.52
C ASP A 333 -0.96 14.92 1.92
N ALA A 334 -1.35 14.21 2.97
CA ALA A 334 -0.91 14.51 4.34
C ALA A 334 0.62 14.40 4.49
N HIS A 335 1.25 13.39 3.89
CA HIS A 335 2.70 13.24 3.91
C HIS A 335 3.40 14.29 3.05
N PHE A 336 2.83 14.66 1.90
CA PHE A 336 3.36 15.75 1.07
C PHE A 336 3.29 17.10 1.79
N LEU A 337 2.24 17.31 2.58
CA LEU A 337 2.14 18.47 3.47
C LEU A 337 3.24 18.44 4.54
N MET A 338 3.49 17.29 5.18
CA MET A 338 4.60 17.14 6.13
C MET A 338 5.95 17.48 5.48
N ALA A 339 6.20 16.99 4.26
CA ALA A 339 7.44 17.28 3.53
C ALA A 339 7.62 18.77 3.23
N SER A 340 6.59 19.43 2.71
CA SER A 340 6.67 20.86 2.36
C SER A 340 6.79 21.76 3.59
N LEU A 341 6.10 21.44 4.68
CA LEU A 341 6.25 22.13 5.96
C LEU A 341 7.63 21.90 6.59
N GLY A 342 8.08 20.64 6.62
CA GLY A 342 9.39 20.26 7.16
C GLY A 342 10.56 20.90 6.41
N ALA A 343 10.43 21.03 5.08
CA ALA A 343 11.40 21.72 4.23
C ALA A 343 11.24 23.25 4.21
N GLN A 344 10.26 23.80 4.93
CA GLN A 344 9.93 25.23 4.97
C GLN A 344 9.68 25.83 3.57
N ASP A 345 8.96 25.10 2.71
CA ASP A 345 8.54 25.57 1.37
C ASP A 345 7.07 26.04 1.38
N PRO A 346 6.80 27.32 1.70
CA PRO A 346 5.43 27.84 1.77
C PRO A 346 4.73 27.85 0.41
N GLN A 347 5.48 27.88 -0.70
CA GLN A 347 4.89 27.87 -2.03
C GLN A 347 4.23 26.52 -2.31
N THR A 348 4.95 25.42 -2.08
CA THR A 348 4.40 24.06 -2.26
C THR A 348 3.29 23.78 -1.26
N THR A 349 3.45 24.23 -0.01
CA THR A 349 2.41 24.11 1.03
C THR A 349 1.11 24.76 0.57
N GLN A 350 1.18 26.00 0.08
CA GLN A 350 0.00 26.74 -0.38
C GLN A 350 -0.61 26.11 -1.63
N GLU A 351 0.22 25.66 -2.58
CA GLU A 351 -0.26 24.96 -3.78
C GLU A 351 -1.08 23.74 -3.40
N LEU A 352 -0.53 22.84 -2.57
CA LEU A 352 -1.18 21.62 -2.13
C LEU A 352 -2.53 21.90 -1.46
N LEU A 353 -2.59 22.88 -0.54
CA LEU A 353 -3.83 23.23 0.16
C LEU A 353 -4.87 23.85 -0.79
N THR A 354 -4.45 24.73 -1.69
CA THR A 354 -5.36 25.36 -2.66
C THR A 354 -5.92 24.33 -3.64
N THR A 355 -5.07 23.48 -4.23
CA THR A 355 -5.54 22.50 -5.22
C THR A 355 -6.35 21.38 -4.59
N LEU A 356 -6.12 21.06 -3.32
CA LEU A 356 -6.98 20.14 -2.58
C LEU A 356 -8.38 20.72 -2.38
N GLN A 357 -8.49 22.02 -2.07
CA GLN A 357 -9.78 22.72 -1.98
C GLN A 357 -10.51 22.72 -3.34
N ASP A 358 -9.80 22.99 -4.44
CA ASP A 358 -10.38 22.96 -5.79
C ASP A 358 -11.00 21.58 -6.12
N VAL A 359 -10.34 20.49 -5.72
CA VAL A 359 -10.83 19.12 -5.94
C VAL A 359 -12.08 18.83 -5.11
N ILE A 360 -12.14 19.30 -3.87
CA ILE A 360 -13.32 19.17 -3.00
C ILE A 360 -14.52 19.91 -3.60
N GLU A 361 -14.34 21.16 -4.01
CA GLU A 361 -15.40 21.96 -4.63
C GLU A 361 -15.90 21.34 -5.94
N TYR A 362 -14.99 20.78 -6.74
CA TYR A 362 -15.35 20.06 -7.97
C TYR A 362 -16.18 18.80 -7.69
N ALA A 363 -15.85 18.05 -6.63
CA ALA A 363 -16.56 16.84 -6.23
C ALA A 363 -17.96 17.12 -5.64
N GLU A 364 -18.18 18.30 -5.04
CA GLU A 364 -19.47 18.73 -4.49
C GLU A 364 -20.43 19.34 -5.54
N GLY A 365 -19.95 19.62 -6.75
CA GLY A 365 -20.76 20.13 -7.87
C GLY A 365 -21.78 19.12 -8.44
N PRO A 366 -22.75 19.56 -9.29
CA PRO A 366 -23.87 18.74 -9.79
C PRO A 366 -23.48 17.66 -10.84
N ARG A 367 -22.21 17.21 -10.88
CA ARG A 367 -21.67 16.25 -11.85
C ARG A 367 -21.31 14.91 -11.18
N PRO A 368 -21.26 13.79 -11.92
CA PRO A 368 -21.32 12.44 -11.34
C PRO A 368 -20.03 11.96 -10.62
N TRP A 369 -19.07 12.83 -10.34
CA TRP A 369 -17.77 12.49 -9.76
C TRP A 369 -17.75 12.66 -8.23
N LYS A 370 -18.76 12.11 -7.53
CA LYS A 370 -18.86 12.10 -6.06
C LYS A 370 -17.84 11.18 -5.34
N ALA A 371 -16.90 10.57 -6.07
CA ALA A 371 -16.08 9.47 -5.58
C ALA A 371 -14.69 9.85 -5.04
N LEU A 372 -14.37 11.13 -4.89
CA LEU A 372 -13.01 11.58 -4.50
C LEU A 372 -12.74 11.55 -2.98
N LEU A 373 -13.72 11.23 -2.14
CA LEU A 373 -13.53 11.26 -0.67
C LEU A 373 -13.93 9.97 0.06
N PRO A 374 -13.27 8.82 -0.18
CA PRO A 374 -13.20 7.75 0.79
C PRO A 374 -11.88 7.86 1.60
N GLY A 375 -11.57 9.03 2.16
CA GLY A 375 -10.30 9.29 2.87
C GLY A 375 -10.37 9.16 4.40
N TRP A 376 -11.57 9.10 4.99
CA TRP A 376 -11.72 9.09 6.46
C TRP A 376 -11.36 7.74 7.10
N GLY A 377 -11.43 6.63 6.35
CA GLY A 377 -10.91 5.33 6.78
C GLY A 377 -9.37 5.30 6.84
N CYS A 378 -8.72 5.95 5.86
CA CYS A 378 -7.27 6.08 5.79
C CYS A 378 -6.68 6.77 7.03
N LEU A 379 -7.37 7.75 7.64
CA LEU A 379 -6.91 8.41 8.87
C LEU A 379 -6.80 7.45 10.06
N HIS A 380 -7.67 6.45 10.20
CA HIS A 380 -7.60 5.50 11.32
C HIS A 380 -6.48 4.47 11.15
N SER A 381 -6.23 4.01 9.92
CA SER A 381 -5.06 3.17 9.59
C SER A 381 -3.77 3.99 9.67
N ALA A 382 -3.80 5.25 9.24
CA ALA A 382 -2.69 6.19 9.39
C ALA A 382 -2.42 6.48 10.86
N GLU A 383 -3.42 6.66 11.74
CA GLU A 383 -3.20 6.85 13.18
C GLU A 383 -2.59 5.63 13.86
N ARG A 384 -2.95 4.42 13.41
CA ARG A 384 -2.35 3.16 13.88
C ARG A 384 -0.93 2.97 13.36
N ALA A 385 -0.71 3.16 12.06
CA ALA A 385 0.62 3.20 11.45
C ALA A 385 1.47 4.38 11.98
N MET A 386 0.82 5.45 12.47
CA MET A 386 1.45 6.62 13.10
C MET A 386 2.00 6.37 14.49
N GLY A 387 1.74 5.21 15.11
CA GLY A 387 2.33 4.86 16.39
C GLY A 387 2.06 5.90 17.49
N CYS A 388 1.01 6.73 17.35
CA CYS A 388 0.69 7.81 18.27
C CYS A 388 0.08 7.27 19.58
N ARG A 389 0.84 6.45 20.31
CA ARG A 389 0.67 6.21 21.75
C ARG A 389 1.86 6.74 22.56
N GLY A 390 2.52 7.78 22.07
CA GLY A 390 3.45 8.57 22.89
C GLY A 390 2.71 9.55 23.80
N ARG A 391 2.98 9.51 25.12
CA ARG A 391 2.57 10.58 26.05
C ARG A 391 3.29 11.87 25.66
N ALA A 392 2.71 12.69 24.79
CA ALA A 392 3.20 14.03 24.53
C ALA A 392 3.12 14.87 25.81
N ARG A 393 4.25 15.02 26.50
CA ARG A 393 4.50 16.05 27.53
C ARG A 393 5.36 17.16 26.95
N VAL A 394 5.03 17.68 25.77
CA VAL A 394 5.60 18.95 25.30
C VAL A 394 4.51 19.70 24.54
N GLY A 395 4.24 20.93 24.96
CA GLY A 395 3.30 21.82 24.30
C GLY A 395 3.84 22.26 22.96
N VAL A 396 3.41 21.59 21.90
CA VAL A 396 3.49 22.09 20.52
C VAL A 396 2.13 22.74 20.21
N PRO A 397 2.08 23.96 19.65
CA PRO A 397 0.81 24.61 19.37
C PRO A 397 0.01 23.77 18.36
N CYS A 398 -1.24 23.46 18.70
CA CYS A 398 -2.21 22.98 17.72
C CYS A 398 -2.28 23.98 16.57
N VAL A 399 -2.16 23.50 15.33
CA VAL A 399 -2.39 24.29 14.12
C VAL A 399 -3.85 24.80 14.18
N PRO A 400 -4.10 26.12 14.29
CA PRO A 400 -5.45 26.65 14.28
C PRO A 400 -5.95 26.70 12.83
N GLY A 401 -7.05 26.03 12.51
CA GLY A 401 -7.65 26.14 11.17
C GLY A 401 -8.77 25.16 10.81
N VAL A 402 -8.94 24.07 11.55
CA VAL A 402 -10.01 23.09 11.26
C VAL A 402 -11.08 23.15 12.36
N SER A 403 -11.85 24.25 12.37
CA SER A 403 -13.05 24.36 13.20
C SER A 403 -14.31 24.12 12.36
N ALA A 404 -14.90 22.95 12.55
CA ALA A 404 -16.32 22.62 12.53
C ALA A 404 -17.21 23.15 11.37
N THR A 405 -17.60 22.25 10.48
CA THR A 405 -18.94 22.25 9.87
C THR A 405 -19.56 20.86 10.05
N SER A 406 -20.49 20.79 10.99
CA SER A 406 -21.22 19.59 11.38
C SER A 406 -22.38 19.30 10.42
N GLY A 407 -22.39 18.12 9.80
CA GLY A 407 -23.58 17.50 9.19
C GLY A 407 -23.82 16.14 9.82
N ARG A 408 -24.81 16.04 10.71
CA ARG A 408 -25.21 14.80 11.41
C ARG A 408 -25.61 13.74 10.39
N HIS A 409 -25.15 12.50 10.54
CA HIS A 409 -25.95 11.27 10.75
C HIS A 409 -25.02 10.04 10.77
N SER A 410 -25.29 9.10 11.70
CA SER A 410 -24.58 7.83 12.02
C SER A 410 -23.10 7.98 12.39
N SER A 411 -22.65 7.81 13.64
CA SER A 411 -22.78 6.59 14.45
C SER A 411 -22.58 6.93 15.93
N SER A 412 -23.65 6.85 16.72
CA SER A 412 -23.63 6.91 18.17
C SER A 412 -23.43 5.50 18.71
N HIS A 413 -22.22 5.17 19.17
CA HIS A 413 -21.92 4.16 20.20
C HIS A 413 -20.40 3.97 20.32
N PHE A 414 -19.66 4.98 20.76
CA PHE A 414 -18.29 4.78 21.29
C PHE A 414 -17.84 5.88 22.27
N THR A 415 -18.71 6.82 22.62
CA THR A 415 -18.41 7.98 23.48
C THR A 415 -18.84 7.82 24.94
N GLU A 416 -19.47 6.70 25.33
CA GLU A 416 -19.99 6.51 26.70
C GLU A 416 -19.06 5.74 27.66
N GLU A 417 -18.00 5.09 27.16
CA GLU A 417 -17.07 4.34 28.03
C GLU A 417 -15.85 5.14 28.51
N GLN A 418 -15.55 6.30 27.91
CA GLN A 418 -14.39 7.12 28.31
C GLN A 418 -14.64 8.07 29.50
N THR A 419 -15.88 8.21 29.99
CA THR A 419 -16.23 9.11 31.10
C THR A 419 -16.19 8.47 32.49
N LYS A 420 -15.93 7.15 32.63
CA LYS A 420 -15.88 6.48 33.94
C LYS A 420 -14.49 6.15 34.50
N ALA A 421 -13.40 6.42 33.77
CA ALA A 421 -12.04 6.12 34.23
C ALA A 421 -11.32 7.29 34.95
N ARG A 422 -12.05 8.27 35.51
CA ARG A 422 -11.49 9.35 36.34
C ARG A 422 -11.88 9.20 37.81
N SER A 423 -11.21 8.32 38.55
CA SER A 423 -11.05 8.46 40.01
C SER A 423 -10.10 7.40 40.59
N TRP A 424 -8.80 7.56 40.36
CA TRP A 424 -7.80 7.00 41.27
C TRP A 424 -6.79 8.11 41.58
N GLY A 425 -6.90 8.65 42.80
CA GLY A 425 -6.02 9.70 43.33
C GLY A 425 -4.59 9.18 43.59
N PRO A 426 -3.63 10.09 43.82
CA PRO A 426 -2.22 9.71 43.90
C PRO A 426 -1.89 9.00 45.22
N CYS A 427 -1.18 7.87 45.11
CA CYS A 427 -0.64 7.13 46.26
C CYS A 427 0.62 7.84 46.81
N PRO A 428 0.78 7.99 48.14
CA PRO A 428 1.83 8.82 48.74
C PRO A 428 3.21 8.14 48.80
N ARG A 429 4.27 8.94 48.66
CA ARG A 429 5.67 8.53 48.86
C ARG A 429 5.95 8.22 50.35
N PRO A 430 6.77 7.22 50.68
CA PRO A 430 7.20 6.99 52.05
C PRO A 430 8.28 8.00 52.47
N ARG A 431 8.11 8.60 53.66
CA ARG A 431 9.19 9.26 54.40
C ARG A 431 9.84 8.23 55.32
N HIS A 432 11.17 8.26 55.36
CA HIS A 432 11.99 7.55 56.33
C HIS A 432 11.66 7.96 57.78
N GLN A 433 11.58 6.96 58.66
CA GLN A 433 12.33 6.89 59.92
C GLN A 433 12.80 5.45 60.11
#